data_AF-A0A4Q2UWW2-F1
#
_entry.id   AF-A0A4Q2UWW2-F1
#
_cell.length_a   1.000
_cell.length_b   1.000
_cell.length_c   1.000
_cell.angle_alpha   90.00
_cell.angle_beta   90.00
_cell.angle_gamma   90.00
#
_symmetry.space_group_name_H-M   'P 1'
#
loop_
_entity.id
_entity.type
_entity.pdbx_description
1 polymer ?
#
loop_
_entity_poly.entity_id
_entity_poly.type
_entity_poly.pdbx_seq_one_letter_code
_entity_poly.pdbx_strand_id
1 'polypeptide(L)'
;MDVLHKHYTQAFQKHSGNATLRSCIAASWAVFDKYYQLTDESPAYGAAIILHPSRRVAHIKKNWPKSWHKPVLDGVRKHWKDYYHELPLPTTTPQLRDEIRRLDEYDLLARELDVVSPSMSELDEYDAFTTQPPIVIDCSPLSWWLSEEQQQTYPRLSRMAVDILSIPAMSAEPERVFSGARRTISWDRCQLGSRTIERGECMKSWIKSGITQGYPVDLLEAEGIEDNNVEGLDDSAGWQSSNPDSV
;
A
#
# COMPACT_ATOMS: atom_id res chain seq x y z
N MET A 1 -6.84 -8.95 6.12
CA MET A 1 -8.01 -9.11 7.01
C MET A 1 -8.24 -10.58 7.40
N ASP A 2 -8.04 -11.54 6.51
CA ASP A 2 -8.30 -12.98 6.78
C ASP A 2 -7.54 -13.58 7.96
N VAL A 3 -6.30 -13.13 8.18
CA VAL A 3 -5.49 -13.55 9.34
C VAL A 3 -6.14 -13.09 10.64
N LEU A 4 -6.68 -11.86 10.68
CA LEU A 4 -7.43 -11.34 11.83
C LEU A 4 -8.73 -12.11 12.02
N HIS A 5 -9.45 -12.40 10.95
CA HIS A 5 -10.65 -13.24 11.02
C HIS A 5 -10.34 -14.61 11.65
N LYS A 6 -9.25 -15.26 11.23
CA LYS A 6 -8.79 -16.54 11.81
C LYS A 6 -8.38 -16.38 13.28
N HIS A 7 -7.64 -15.33 13.61
CA HIS A 7 -7.20 -15.04 14.98
C HIS A 7 -8.39 -14.84 15.93
N TYR A 8 -9.39 -14.05 15.54
CA TYR A 8 -10.60 -13.86 16.34
C TYR A 8 -11.37 -15.16 16.53
N THR A 9 -11.53 -15.95 15.46
CA THR A 9 -12.20 -17.27 15.55
C THR A 9 -11.52 -18.16 16.60
N GLN A 10 -10.18 -18.19 16.60
CA GLN A 10 -9.39 -18.93 17.59
C GLN A 10 -9.50 -18.32 19.00
N ALA A 11 -9.52 -16.99 19.11
CA ALA A 11 -9.65 -16.29 20.38
C ALA A 11 -10.99 -16.57 21.06
N PHE A 12 -12.10 -16.60 20.29
CA PHE A 12 -13.42 -16.98 20.80
C PHE A 12 -13.47 -18.40 21.34
N GLN A 13 -12.75 -19.34 20.70
CA GLN A 13 -12.64 -20.72 21.17
C GLN A 13 -11.80 -20.80 22.44
N LYS A 14 -10.61 -20.17 22.44
CA LYS A 14 -9.65 -20.16 23.55
C LYS A 14 -10.23 -19.55 24.84
N HIS A 15 -10.98 -18.45 24.72
CA HIS A 15 -11.52 -17.72 25.87
C HIS A 15 -13.02 -18.00 26.11
N SER A 16 -13.51 -19.16 25.66
CA SER A 16 -14.91 -19.57 25.81
C SER A 16 -15.39 -19.59 27.27
N GLY A 17 -14.52 -19.92 28.23
CA GLY A 17 -14.83 -19.96 29.66
C GLY A 17 -14.76 -18.62 30.41
N ASN A 18 -14.28 -17.54 29.78
CA ASN A 18 -14.17 -16.22 30.43
C ASN A 18 -15.15 -15.22 29.80
N ALA A 19 -16.27 -14.98 30.48
CA ALA A 19 -17.34 -14.13 30.00
C ALA A 19 -16.89 -12.69 29.70
N THR A 20 -16.07 -12.10 30.55
CA THR A 20 -15.58 -10.72 30.38
C THR A 20 -14.72 -10.59 29.13
N LEU A 21 -13.73 -11.48 28.97
CA LEU A 21 -12.87 -11.48 27.77
C LEU A 21 -13.67 -11.77 26.51
N ARG A 22 -14.62 -12.70 26.57
CA ARG A 22 -15.50 -13.00 25.44
C ARG A 22 -16.31 -11.78 25.00
N SER A 23 -16.86 -11.00 25.94
CA SER A 23 -17.57 -9.76 25.64
C SER A 23 -16.66 -8.71 25.00
N CYS A 24 -15.43 -8.56 25.49
CA CYS A 24 -14.45 -7.65 24.87
C CYS A 24 -14.06 -8.08 23.45
N ILE A 25 -13.84 -9.38 23.23
CA ILE A 25 -13.53 -9.93 21.91
C ILE A 25 -14.73 -9.72 20.96
N ALA A 26 -15.96 -9.91 21.43
CA ALA A 26 -17.17 -9.65 20.65
C ALA A 26 -17.32 -8.19 20.23
N ALA A 27 -17.04 -7.25 21.13
CA ALA A 27 -17.05 -5.83 20.80
C ALA A 27 -15.99 -5.48 19.75
N SER A 28 -14.76 -5.98 19.91
CA SER A 28 -13.67 -5.78 18.95
C SER A 28 -13.97 -6.43 17.59
N TRP A 29 -14.60 -7.61 17.60
CA TRP A 29 -15.06 -8.30 16.39
C TRP A 29 -16.09 -7.47 15.62
N ALA A 30 -17.07 -6.86 16.31
CA ALA A 30 -18.08 -6.04 15.65
C ALA A 30 -17.46 -4.85 14.88
N VAL A 31 -16.43 -4.23 15.45
CA VAL A 31 -15.68 -3.17 14.75
C VAL A 31 -14.91 -3.74 13.55
N PHE A 32 -14.20 -4.86 13.74
CA PHE A 32 -13.49 -5.54 12.65
C PHE A 32 -14.42 -5.93 11.50
N ASP A 33 -15.56 -6.54 11.80
CA ASP A 33 -16.54 -7.02 10.81
C ASP A 33 -17.12 -5.86 10.00
N LYS A 34 -17.45 -4.74 10.66
CA LYS A 34 -17.87 -3.50 9.99
C LYS A 34 -16.84 -3.06 8.94
N TYR A 35 -15.57 -2.95 9.30
CA TYR A 35 -14.53 -2.53 8.36
C TYR A 35 -14.20 -3.59 7.32
N TYR A 36 -14.35 -4.87 7.65
CA TYR A 36 -14.17 -5.95 6.70
C TYR A 36 -15.23 -5.90 5.59
N GLN A 37 -16.49 -5.62 5.94
CA GLN A 37 -17.56 -5.43 4.96
C GLN A 37 -17.29 -4.24 4.03
N LEU A 38 -16.72 -3.15 4.54
CA LEU A 38 -16.34 -1.99 3.70
C LEU A 38 -15.25 -2.35 2.67
N THR A 39 -14.48 -3.42 2.87
CA THR A 39 -13.51 -3.85 1.85
C THR A 39 -14.18 -4.36 0.57
N ASP A 40 -15.47 -4.70 0.61
CA ASP A 40 -16.24 -5.10 -0.57
C ASP A 40 -16.66 -3.90 -1.45
N GLU A 41 -16.55 -2.66 -0.95
CA GLU A 41 -16.84 -1.44 -1.75
C GLU A 41 -15.81 -1.21 -2.86
N SER A 42 -14.64 -1.84 -2.77
CA SER A 42 -13.56 -1.72 -3.74
C SER A 42 -12.97 -3.08 -4.11
N PRO A 43 -12.61 -3.31 -5.38
CA PRO A 43 -11.94 -4.55 -5.78
C PRO A 43 -10.52 -4.67 -5.20
N ALA A 44 -9.98 -3.63 -4.56
CA ALA A 44 -8.59 -3.58 -4.10
C ALA A 44 -8.21 -4.74 -3.16
N TYR A 45 -9.07 -5.09 -2.19
CA TYR A 45 -8.75 -6.18 -1.26
C TYR A 45 -8.72 -7.54 -1.96
N GLY A 46 -9.73 -7.82 -2.80
CA GLY A 46 -9.77 -9.02 -3.62
C GLY A 46 -8.58 -9.10 -4.59
N ALA A 47 -8.25 -7.99 -5.24
CA ALA A 47 -7.11 -7.88 -6.14
C ALA A 47 -5.79 -8.17 -5.42
N ALA A 48 -5.58 -7.62 -4.21
CA ALA A 48 -4.38 -7.88 -3.41
C ALA A 48 -4.22 -9.37 -3.07
N ILE A 49 -5.31 -10.09 -2.78
CA ILE A 49 -5.27 -11.54 -2.53
C ILE A 49 -4.95 -12.31 -3.81
N ILE A 50 -5.58 -11.95 -4.93
CA ILE A 50 -5.37 -12.61 -6.23
C ILE A 50 -3.95 -12.39 -6.74
N LEU A 51 -3.43 -11.16 -6.64
CA LEU A 51 -2.10 -10.78 -7.11
C LEU A 51 -0.98 -11.27 -6.18
N HIS A 52 -1.29 -11.78 -4.99
CA HIS A 52 -0.31 -12.36 -4.09
C HIS A 52 0.13 -13.75 -4.60
N PRO A 53 1.42 -13.96 -4.95
CA PRO A 53 1.89 -15.19 -5.62
C PRO A 53 1.61 -16.49 -4.84
N SER A 54 1.74 -16.47 -3.51
CA SER A 54 1.45 -17.63 -2.64
C SER A 54 -0.02 -17.87 -2.32
N ARG A 55 -0.93 -16.99 -2.75
CA ARG A 55 -2.36 -17.09 -2.46
C ARG A 55 -3.15 -17.35 -3.72
N ARG A 56 -3.05 -16.42 -4.68
CA ARG A 56 -3.80 -16.41 -5.95
C ARG A 56 -5.30 -16.69 -5.73
N VAL A 57 -5.99 -17.14 -6.78
CA VAL A 57 -7.40 -17.54 -6.73
C VAL A 57 -7.63 -18.73 -5.78
N ALA A 58 -6.62 -19.58 -5.58
CA ALA A 58 -6.71 -20.74 -4.71
C ALA A 58 -7.03 -20.37 -3.26
N HIS A 59 -6.50 -19.25 -2.76
CA HIS A 59 -6.79 -18.75 -1.42
C HIS A 59 -8.27 -18.41 -1.25
N ILE A 60 -8.87 -17.70 -2.21
CA ILE A 60 -10.30 -17.35 -2.19
C ILE A 60 -11.14 -18.63 -2.19
N LYS A 61 -10.83 -19.56 -3.09
CA LYS A 61 -11.56 -20.84 -3.20
C LYS A 61 -11.50 -21.67 -1.91
N LYS A 62 -10.39 -21.61 -1.18
CA LYS A 62 -10.15 -22.38 0.05
C LYS A 62 -10.74 -21.72 1.29
N ASN A 63 -10.59 -20.40 1.44
CA ASN A 63 -10.84 -19.72 2.70
C ASN A 63 -12.13 -18.90 2.72
N TRP A 64 -12.70 -18.56 1.56
CA TRP A 64 -13.88 -17.68 1.48
C TRP A 64 -15.15 -18.46 1.13
N PRO A 65 -16.34 -17.97 1.53
CA PRO A 65 -17.63 -18.56 1.13
C PRO A 65 -17.80 -18.60 -0.38
N LYS A 66 -18.40 -19.68 -0.90
CA LYS A 66 -18.64 -19.86 -2.35
C LYS A 66 -19.45 -18.74 -2.98
N SER A 67 -20.37 -18.14 -2.22
CA SER A 67 -21.18 -17.00 -2.66
C SER A 67 -20.33 -15.77 -3.00
N TRP A 68 -19.16 -15.61 -2.39
CA TRP A 68 -18.28 -14.45 -2.59
C TRP A 68 -17.30 -14.63 -3.75
N HIS A 69 -17.10 -15.87 -4.22
CA HIS A 69 -16.07 -16.15 -5.23
C HIS A 69 -16.35 -15.39 -6.53
N LYS A 70 -17.57 -15.51 -7.06
CA LYS A 70 -17.92 -14.91 -8.35
C LYS A 70 -17.89 -13.37 -8.33
N PRO A 71 -18.53 -12.67 -7.35
CA PRO A 71 -18.46 -11.21 -7.28
C PRO A 71 -17.04 -10.66 -7.22
N VAL A 72 -16.16 -11.28 -6.43
CA VAL A 72 -14.78 -10.83 -6.24
C VAL A 72 -13.96 -11.06 -7.51
N LEU A 73 -14.05 -12.25 -8.11
CA LEU A 73 -13.31 -12.56 -9.33
C LEU A 73 -13.77 -11.70 -10.51
N ASP A 74 -15.08 -11.48 -10.66
CA ASP A 74 -15.65 -10.65 -11.71
C ASP A 74 -15.29 -9.16 -11.50
N GLY A 75 -15.33 -8.68 -10.25
CA GLY A 75 -14.95 -7.31 -9.90
C GLY A 75 -13.48 -6.99 -10.16
N VAL A 76 -12.57 -7.89 -9.78
CA VAL A 76 -11.12 -7.71 -10.03
C VAL A 76 -10.80 -7.82 -11.51
N ARG A 77 -11.41 -8.77 -12.23
CA ARG A 77 -11.27 -8.89 -13.69
C ARG A 77 -11.76 -7.64 -14.40
N LYS A 78 -12.89 -7.07 -13.96
CA LYS A 78 -13.41 -5.82 -14.50
C LYS A 78 -12.40 -4.68 -14.29
N HIS A 79 -11.87 -4.54 -13.06
CA HIS A 79 -10.87 -3.52 -12.76
C HIS A 79 -9.60 -3.65 -13.61
N TRP A 80 -9.13 -4.88 -13.85
CA TRP A 80 -8.02 -5.15 -14.77
C TRP A 80 -8.32 -4.65 -16.18
N LYS A 81 -9.48 -5.02 -16.74
CA LYS A 81 -9.89 -4.64 -18.10
C LYS A 81 -10.06 -3.14 -18.27
N ASP A 82 -10.67 -2.48 -17.29
CA ASP A 82 -11.03 -1.07 -17.38
C ASP A 82 -9.79 -0.15 -17.29
N TYR A 83 -8.75 -0.53 -16.55
CA TYR A 83 -7.64 0.37 -16.21
C TYR A 83 -6.25 -0.07 -16.67
N TYR A 84 -6.02 -1.38 -16.84
CA TYR A 84 -4.65 -1.90 -17.01
C TYR A 84 -4.45 -2.68 -18.30
N HIS A 85 -5.47 -3.40 -18.76
CA HIS A 85 -5.39 -4.26 -19.94
C HIS A 85 -4.90 -3.53 -21.20
N GLU A 86 -5.26 -2.26 -21.38
CA GLU A 86 -4.89 -1.48 -22.57
C GLU A 86 -3.71 -0.52 -22.34
N LEU A 87 -3.03 -0.60 -21.18
CA LEU A 87 -1.94 0.32 -20.88
C LEU A 87 -0.79 0.17 -21.89
N PRO A 88 -0.15 1.29 -22.27
CA PRO A 88 1.07 1.24 -23.06
C PRO A 88 2.13 0.43 -22.31
N LEU A 89 2.76 -0.51 -23.01
CA LEU A 89 3.89 -1.25 -22.47
C LEU A 89 5.04 -0.26 -22.23
N PRO A 90 5.66 -0.25 -21.05
CA PRO A 90 6.83 0.58 -20.80
C PRO A 90 7.96 0.09 -21.73
N THR A 91 8.17 0.81 -22.82
CA THR A 91 9.30 0.58 -23.74
C THR A 91 10.56 1.06 -23.04
N THR A 92 11.11 0.23 -22.15
CA THR A 92 12.38 0.49 -21.45
C THR A 92 13.41 -0.58 -21.72
N THR A 93 13.20 -1.40 -22.75
CA THR A 93 14.30 -2.13 -23.38
C THR A 93 14.84 -1.19 -24.45
N PRO A 94 16.13 -0.78 -24.44
CA PRO A 94 16.74 -0.37 -25.70
C PRO A 94 16.43 -1.50 -26.66
N GLN A 95 15.85 -1.20 -27.82
CA GLN A 95 15.78 -2.18 -28.88
C GLN A 95 17.24 -2.48 -29.22
N LEU A 96 17.85 -3.45 -28.53
CA LEU A 96 18.70 -4.39 -29.21
C LEU A 96 17.77 -4.84 -30.32
N ARG A 97 18.01 -4.31 -31.52
CA ARG A 97 17.58 -4.99 -32.71
C ARG A 97 18.14 -6.38 -32.50
N ASP A 98 17.29 -7.29 -32.05
CA ASP A 98 17.36 -8.65 -32.53
C ASP A 98 17.37 -8.44 -34.03
N GLU A 99 18.58 -8.46 -34.61
CA GLU A 99 18.73 -8.88 -35.97
C GLU A 99 17.82 -10.10 -36.05
N ILE A 100 16.76 -10.00 -36.85
CA ILE A 100 15.82 -11.08 -37.07
C ILE A 100 16.68 -12.26 -37.52
N ARG A 101 17.11 -13.08 -36.55
CA ARG A 101 17.96 -14.22 -36.80
C ARG A 101 17.01 -15.15 -37.51
N ARG A 102 17.21 -15.32 -38.82
CA ARG A 102 16.45 -16.30 -39.58
C ARG A 102 16.68 -17.63 -38.88
N LEU A 103 15.62 -18.13 -38.25
CA LEU A 103 15.60 -19.45 -37.63
C LEU A 103 16.02 -20.46 -38.69
N ASP A 104 17.01 -21.29 -38.39
CA ASP A 104 17.39 -22.38 -39.28
C ASP A 104 16.45 -23.59 -39.12
N GLU A 105 16.62 -24.61 -39.95
CA GLU A 105 15.75 -25.80 -39.91
C GLU A 105 15.81 -26.53 -38.56
N TYR A 106 16.95 -26.46 -37.86
CA TYR A 106 17.10 -27.06 -36.54
C TYR A 106 16.34 -26.26 -35.49
N ASP A 107 16.40 -24.93 -35.53
CA ASP A 107 15.65 -24.06 -34.63
C ASP A 107 14.13 -24.24 -34.76
N LEU A 108 13.64 -24.48 -35.98
CA LEU A 108 12.22 -24.76 -36.24
C LEU A 108 11.80 -26.13 -35.68
N LEU A 109 12.61 -27.17 -35.90
CA LEU A 109 12.36 -28.51 -35.35
C LEU A 109 12.44 -28.51 -33.82
N ALA A 110 13.37 -27.76 -33.23
CA ALA A 110 13.48 -27.60 -31.78
C ALA A 110 12.22 -26.93 -31.20
N ARG A 111 11.71 -25.87 -31.85
CA ARG A 111 10.43 -25.23 -31.49
C ARG A 111 9.21 -26.14 -31.66
N GLU A 112 9.22 -27.04 -32.64
CA GLU A 112 8.16 -28.04 -32.81
C GLU A 112 8.19 -29.09 -31.68
N LEU A 113 9.37 -29.39 -31.15
CA LEU A 113 9.57 -30.30 -30.03
C LEU A 113 9.26 -29.66 -28.67
N ASP A 114 9.26 -28.32 -28.60
CA ASP A 114 8.89 -27.59 -27.40
C ASP A 114 7.42 -27.87 -27.04
N VAL A 115 7.17 -28.40 -25.84
CA VAL A 115 5.81 -28.70 -25.33
C VAL A 115 5.11 -27.43 -24.80
N VAL A 116 5.59 -26.24 -25.18
CA VAL A 116 4.99 -24.97 -24.78
C VAL A 116 3.67 -24.84 -25.53
N SER A 117 2.55 -25.04 -24.83
CA SER A 117 1.26 -24.98 -25.50
C SER A 117 1.04 -23.57 -26.06
N PRO A 118 0.75 -23.42 -27.37
CA PRO A 118 0.46 -22.11 -27.98
C PRO A 118 -0.67 -21.36 -27.24
N SER A 119 -1.56 -22.11 -26.57
CA SER A 119 -2.69 -21.59 -25.81
C SER A 119 -2.29 -20.69 -24.64
N MET A 120 -1.06 -20.75 -24.10
CA MET A 120 -0.63 -19.85 -23.01
C MET A 120 -0.14 -18.50 -23.52
N SER A 121 0.31 -18.42 -24.77
CA SER A 121 0.74 -17.16 -25.42
C SER A 121 -0.43 -16.31 -25.90
N GLU A 122 -1.61 -16.90 -26.07
CA GLU A 122 -2.84 -16.21 -26.50
C GLU A 122 -3.72 -15.74 -25.32
N LEU A 123 -3.38 -16.15 -24.10
CA LEU A 123 -4.11 -15.74 -22.89
C LEU A 123 -3.72 -14.33 -22.48
N ASP A 124 -4.72 -13.57 -22.05
CA ASP A 124 -4.53 -12.31 -21.35
C ASP A 124 -3.65 -12.52 -20.10
N GLU A 125 -2.78 -11.55 -19.78
CA GLU A 125 -1.79 -11.63 -18.69
C GLU A 125 -2.46 -12.03 -17.36
N TYR A 126 -3.63 -11.45 -17.08
CA TYR A 126 -4.42 -11.75 -15.89
C TYR A 126 -4.88 -13.22 -15.85
N ASP A 127 -5.35 -13.77 -16.98
CA ASP A 127 -5.80 -15.15 -17.06
C ASP A 127 -4.63 -16.14 -16.96
N ALA A 128 -3.50 -15.81 -17.60
CA ALA A 128 -2.26 -16.58 -17.49
C ALA A 128 -1.78 -16.66 -16.03
N PHE A 129 -1.75 -15.53 -15.31
CA PHE A 129 -1.30 -15.50 -13.92
C PHE A 129 -2.28 -16.19 -12.95
N THR A 130 -3.59 -15.96 -13.11
CA THR A 130 -4.60 -16.48 -12.17
C THR A 130 -4.88 -17.97 -12.30
N THR A 131 -4.59 -18.55 -13.48
CA THR A 131 -4.75 -19.99 -13.74
C THR A 131 -3.60 -20.81 -13.14
N GLN A 132 -2.43 -20.21 -12.99
CA GLN A 132 -1.26 -20.90 -12.44
C GLN A 132 -1.41 -21.20 -10.92
N PRO A 133 -0.79 -22.29 -10.43
CA PRO A 133 -0.83 -22.66 -9.02
C PRO A 133 -0.07 -21.65 -8.14
N PRO A 134 -0.43 -21.47 -6.86
CA PRO A 134 0.30 -20.57 -5.97
C PRO A 134 1.75 -21.01 -5.76
N ILE A 135 2.67 -20.05 -5.68
CA ILE A 135 4.10 -20.26 -5.47
C ILE A 135 4.56 -19.76 -4.10
N VAL A 136 5.49 -20.47 -3.46
CA VAL A 136 6.10 -19.98 -2.22
C VAL A 136 7.10 -18.87 -2.58
N ILE A 137 6.96 -17.72 -1.94
CA ILE A 137 7.90 -16.60 -2.06
C ILE A 137 8.62 -16.40 -0.73
N ASP A 138 9.89 -16.04 -0.80
CA ASP A 138 10.76 -15.71 0.33
C ASP A 138 10.77 -14.20 0.65
N CYS A 139 10.23 -13.39 -0.26
CA CYS A 139 10.17 -11.94 -0.17
C CYS A 139 8.73 -11.41 -0.04
N SER A 140 8.59 -10.08 0.07
CA SER A 140 7.26 -9.47 0.04
C SER A 140 6.62 -9.60 -1.36
N PRO A 141 5.29 -9.74 -1.47
CA PRO A 141 4.62 -9.79 -2.77
C PRO A 141 4.95 -8.59 -3.67
N LEU A 142 5.09 -7.40 -3.08
CA LEU A 142 5.47 -6.20 -3.82
C LEU A 142 6.89 -6.32 -4.39
N SER A 143 7.85 -6.78 -3.58
CA SER A 143 9.23 -7.03 -4.03
C SER A 143 9.29 -8.06 -5.16
N TRP A 144 8.43 -9.09 -5.11
CA TRP A 144 8.32 -10.10 -6.14
C TRP A 144 7.87 -9.50 -7.48
N TRP A 145 6.84 -8.64 -7.47
CA TRP A 145 6.36 -7.94 -8.67
C TRP A 145 7.32 -6.87 -9.19
N LEU A 146 8.20 -6.36 -8.34
CA LEU A 146 9.26 -5.42 -8.73
C LEU A 146 10.48 -6.09 -9.37
N SER A 147 10.55 -7.43 -9.36
CA SER A 147 11.65 -8.13 -10.03
C SER A 147 11.54 -8.04 -11.55
N GLU A 148 12.68 -7.90 -12.23
CA GLU A 148 12.75 -7.73 -13.68
C GLU A 148 12.08 -8.89 -14.43
N GLU A 149 12.27 -10.13 -13.96
CA GLU A 149 11.64 -11.32 -14.55
C GLU A 149 10.12 -11.21 -14.63
N GLN A 150 9.48 -10.72 -13.55
CA GLN A 150 8.02 -10.62 -13.49
C GLN A 150 7.50 -9.41 -14.27
N GLN A 151 8.27 -8.32 -14.32
CA GLN A 151 7.93 -7.17 -15.17
C GLN A 151 8.05 -7.50 -16.66
N GLN A 152 9.00 -8.34 -17.06
CA GLN A 152 9.12 -8.81 -18.44
C GLN A 152 8.03 -9.82 -18.79
N THR A 153 7.69 -10.72 -17.87
CA THR A 153 6.66 -11.75 -18.10
C THR A 153 5.25 -11.16 -18.09
N TYR A 154 4.98 -10.19 -17.20
CA TYR A 154 3.68 -9.56 -17.05
C TYR A 154 3.79 -8.03 -16.96
N PRO A 155 4.07 -7.34 -18.08
CA PRO A 155 4.37 -5.91 -18.09
C PRO A 155 3.20 -5.01 -17.70
N ARG A 156 1.95 -5.42 -17.92
CA ARG A 156 0.77 -4.66 -17.51
C ARG A 156 0.28 -5.10 -16.13
N LEU A 157 0.28 -6.40 -15.86
CA LEU A 157 -0.19 -6.94 -14.59
C LEU A 157 0.70 -6.55 -13.41
N SER A 158 2.02 -6.47 -13.63
CA SER A 158 2.95 -5.99 -12.61
C SER A 158 2.65 -4.56 -12.17
N ARG A 159 2.19 -3.68 -13.07
CA ARG A 159 1.75 -2.31 -12.72
C ARG A 159 0.52 -2.33 -11.83
N MET A 160 -0.50 -3.11 -12.19
CA MET A 160 -1.68 -3.30 -11.34
C MET A 160 -1.28 -3.84 -9.96
N ALA A 161 -0.37 -4.81 -9.92
CA ALA A 161 0.08 -5.40 -8.68
C ALA A 161 0.84 -4.39 -7.80
N VAL A 162 1.72 -3.58 -8.38
CA VAL A 162 2.43 -2.52 -7.66
C VAL A 162 1.44 -1.48 -7.11
N ASP A 163 0.49 -1.02 -7.93
CA ASP A 163 -0.50 -0.02 -7.52
C ASP A 163 -1.39 -0.53 -6.39
N ILE A 164 -1.84 -1.78 -6.45
CA ILE A 164 -2.70 -2.37 -5.41
C ILE A 164 -1.93 -2.77 -4.15
N LEU A 165 -0.75 -3.39 -4.28
CA LEU A 165 0.02 -3.91 -3.14
C LEU A 165 0.79 -2.83 -2.39
N SER A 166 0.97 -1.65 -3.00
CA SER A 166 1.54 -0.47 -2.33
C SER A 166 0.54 0.27 -1.44
N ILE A 167 -0.76 -0.03 -1.55
CA ILE A 167 -1.79 0.56 -0.70
C ILE A 167 -1.53 0.14 0.76
N PRO A 168 -1.33 1.11 1.69
CA PRO A 168 -1.11 0.78 3.08
C PRO A 168 -2.37 0.16 3.70
N ALA A 169 -2.20 -0.91 4.47
CA ALA A 169 -3.34 -1.60 5.09
C ALA A 169 -4.00 -0.81 6.24
N MET A 170 -3.34 0.24 6.76
CA MET A 170 -3.82 1.05 7.88
C MET A 170 -3.48 2.53 7.69
N SER A 171 -4.33 3.41 8.22
CA SER A 171 -4.11 4.87 8.26
C SER A 171 -3.06 5.33 9.27
N ALA A 172 -2.46 4.41 10.04
CA ALA A 172 -1.53 4.75 11.12
C ALA A 172 -0.30 5.55 10.65
N GLU A 173 0.23 5.27 9.45
CA GLU A 173 1.36 6.03 8.90
C GLU A 173 0.95 7.46 8.50
N PRO A 174 -0.12 7.68 7.70
CA PRO A 174 -0.68 9.02 7.51
C PRO A 174 -1.01 9.75 8.82
N GLU A 175 -1.63 9.09 9.79
CA GLU A 175 -1.96 9.67 11.11
C GLU A 175 -0.72 10.08 11.89
N ARG A 176 0.37 9.30 11.81
CA ARG A 176 1.66 9.65 12.40
C ARG A 176 2.23 10.90 11.74
N VAL A 177 2.14 11.02 10.41
CA VAL A 177 2.55 12.22 9.68
C VAL A 177 1.72 13.42 10.10
N PHE A 178 0.39 13.33 10.17
CA PHE A 178 -0.46 14.42 10.64
C PHE A 178 -0.19 14.82 12.09
N SER A 179 0.05 13.83 12.95
CA SER A 179 0.43 14.07 14.35
C SER A 179 1.80 14.75 14.47
N GLY A 180 2.74 14.40 13.59
CA GLY A 180 4.04 15.06 13.45
C GLY A 180 3.91 16.49 12.94
N ALA A 181 3.12 16.70 11.89
CA ALA A 181 2.83 18.01 11.31
C ALA A 181 2.22 18.96 12.35
N ARG A 182 1.37 18.46 13.25
CA ARG A 182 0.84 19.24 14.39
C ARG A 182 1.93 19.79 15.32
N ARG A 183 3.08 19.10 15.46
CA ARG A 183 4.22 19.64 16.23
C ARG A 183 4.95 20.75 15.46
N THR A 184 5.01 20.63 14.13
CA THR A 184 5.57 21.66 13.24
C THR A 184 4.71 22.95 13.25
N ILE A 185 3.40 22.80 13.39
CA ILE A 185 2.43 23.91 13.51
C ILE A 185 2.16 24.14 15.00
N SER A 186 3.12 24.74 15.71
CA SER A 186 2.89 25.19 17.08
C SER A 186 1.76 26.23 17.12
N TRP A 187 1.00 26.30 18.21
CA TRP A 187 -0.14 27.22 18.37
C TRP A 187 0.23 28.70 18.15
N ASP A 188 1.50 29.07 18.34
CA ASP A 188 2.00 30.44 18.13
C ASP A 188 2.49 30.69 16.69
N ARG A 189 2.66 29.63 15.87
CA ARG A 189 3.10 29.71 14.45
C ARG A 189 1.97 29.33 13.48
N CYS A 190 0.76 29.82 13.72
CA CYS A 190 -0.43 29.54 12.88
C CYS A 190 -0.45 30.22 11.49
N GLN A 191 0.65 30.85 11.03
CA GLN A 191 0.70 31.54 9.73
C GLN A 191 1.28 30.70 8.58
N LEU A 192 1.64 29.44 8.81
CA LEU A 192 2.11 28.57 7.72
C LEU A 192 0.94 28.11 6.86
N GLY A 193 0.96 28.46 5.57
CA GLY A 193 -0.01 27.97 4.60
C GLY A 193 0.09 26.45 4.41
N SER A 194 -1.02 25.81 4.03
CA SER A 194 -1.12 24.36 3.81
C SER A 194 -0.01 23.81 2.90
N ARG A 195 0.31 24.52 1.81
CA ARG A 195 1.36 24.15 0.87
C ARG A 195 2.76 24.14 1.48
N THR A 196 3.03 25.01 2.44
CA THR A 196 4.34 25.07 3.12
C THR A 196 4.48 23.91 4.10
N ILE A 197 3.40 23.57 4.79
CA ILE A 197 3.33 22.40 5.68
C ILE A 197 3.55 21.11 4.87
N GLU A 198 2.83 20.95 3.77
CA GLU A 198 2.97 19.81 2.86
C GLU A 198 4.42 19.63 2.39
N ARG A 199 5.04 20.70 1.87
CA ARG A 199 6.45 20.69 1.46
C ARG A 199 7.40 20.31 2.58
N GLY A 200 7.17 20.84 3.78
CA GLY A 200 7.99 20.55 4.96
C GLY A 200 7.92 19.08 5.35
N GLU A 201 6.72 18.50 5.41
CA GLU A 201 6.53 17.08 5.75
C GLU A 201 7.02 16.14 4.65
N CYS A 202 6.82 16.47 3.36
CA CYS A 202 7.41 15.73 2.24
C CYS A 202 8.94 15.73 2.30
N MET A 203 9.56 16.90 2.51
CA MET A 203 11.01 17.02 2.60
C MET A 203 11.56 16.19 3.77
N LYS A 204 10.94 16.26 4.95
CA LYS A 204 11.31 15.40 6.09
C LYS A 204 11.23 13.92 5.76
N SER A 205 10.16 13.50 5.07
CA SER A 205 9.97 12.11 4.64
C SER A 205 11.09 11.66 3.68
N TRP A 206 11.41 12.47 2.66
CA TRP A 206 12.44 12.16 1.68
C TRP A 206 13.86 12.10 2.26
N ILE A 207 14.17 13.00 3.20
CA ILE A 207 15.43 12.98 3.95
C ILE A 207 15.52 11.68 4.76
N LYS A 208 14.46 11.33 5.49
CA LYS A 208 14.42 10.11 6.30
C LYS A 208 14.49 8.83 5.46
N SER A 209 13.88 8.82 4.28
CA SER A 209 13.93 7.68 3.36
C SER A 209 15.23 7.60 2.57
N GLY A 210 16.14 8.57 2.73
CA GLY A 210 17.42 8.61 2.05
C GLY A 210 17.33 8.96 0.55
N ILE A 211 16.17 9.40 0.06
CA ILE A 211 16.00 9.79 -1.35
C ILE A 211 16.86 11.01 -1.69
N THR A 212 17.14 11.86 -0.69
CA THR A 212 18.01 13.03 -0.83
C THR A 212 19.50 12.73 -0.62
N GLN A 213 19.91 11.47 -0.40
CA GLN A 213 21.33 11.13 -0.25
C GLN A 213 22.10 11.50 -1.53
N GLY A 214 23.00 12.47 -1.42
CA GLY A 214 23.72 13.06 -2.56
C GLY A 214 23.41 14.55 -2.82
N TYR A 215 22.35 15.09 -2.21
CA TYR A 215 22.11 16.53 -2.12
C TYR A 215 22.53 17.04 -0.73
N PRO A 216 23.38 18.09 -0.63
CA PRO A 216 23.67 18.71 0.65
C PRO A 216 22.39 19.42 1.13
N VAL A 217 21.68 18.79 2.06
CA VAL A 217 20.63 19.45 2.83
C VAL A 217 21.23 19.74 4.18
N ASP A 218 21.69 20.98 4.38
CA ASP A 218 22.07 21.47 5.70
C ASP A 218 20.82 21.50 6.57
N LEU A 219 20.60 20.39 7.28
CA LEU A 219 19.64 20.35 8.38
C LEU A 219 20.21 21.28 9.45
N LEU A 220 19.63 22.48 9.55
CA LEU A 220 19.80 23.28 10.75
C LEU A 220 19.22 22.47 11.90
N GLU A 221 20.08 21.77 12.63
CA GLU A 221 19.76 21.18 13.91
C GLU A 221 19.18 22.32 14.75
N ALA A 222 17.92 22.19 15.15
CA ALA A 222 17.33 23.10 16.10
C ALA A 222 18.08 22.88 17.40
N GLU A 223 19.09 23.72 17.66
CA GLU A 223 19.77 23.80 18.94
C GLU A 223 18.69 23.92 20.02
N GLY A 224 18.74 22.99 20.97
CA GLY A 224 17.89 23.01 22.14
C GLY A 224 18.07 24.35 22.82
N ILE A 225 17.00 25.13 22.87
CA ILE A 225 16.93 26.28 23.77
C ILE A 225 16.95 25.67 25.18
N GLU A 226 18.13 25.65 25.79
CA GLU A 226 18.28 25.39 27.21
C GLU A 226 17.55 26.51 27.96
N ASP A 227 16.49 26.14 28.67
CA ASP A 227 15.88 26.95 29.71
C ASP A 227 16.95 27.28 30.76
N ASN A 228 17.55 28.48 30.69
CA ASN A 228 18.35 29.02 31.78
C ASN A 228 18.13 30.53 31.93
N ASN A 229 17.66 30.88 33.13
CA ASN A 229 17.64 32.19 33.77
C ASN A 229 16.67 33.26 33.24
N VAL A 230 15.48 33.30 33.84
CA VAL A 230 14.89 34.58 34.25
C VAL A 230 14.91 34.60 35.79
N GLU A 231 16.00 35.13 36.34
CA GLU A 231 16.00 35.67 37.69
C GLU A 231 14.96 36.79 37.78
N GLY A 232 14.23 36.80 38.88
CA GLY A 232 13.08 37.65 39.10
C GLY A 232 13.41 39.14 39.06
N LEU A 233 12.51 39.89 38.43
CA LEU A 233 12.24 41.29 38.71
C LEU A 233 10.72 41.47 38.60
N ASP A 234 10.06 41.22 39.74
CA ASP A 234 8.77 41.79 40.07
C ASP A 234 8.98 43.25 40.48
N ASP A 235 8.23 44.16 39.87
CA ASP A 235 7.28 45.06 40.56
C ASP A 235 7.06 46.40 39.84
N SER A 236 5.77 46.65 39.56
CA SER A 236 5.09 47.95 39.61
C SER A 236 5.34 49.00 38.51
N ALA A 237 4.33 49.15 37.64
CA ALA A 237 3.72 50.39 37.13
C ALA A 237 2.94 50.00 35.85
N GLY A 238 1.62 49.89 35.84
CA GLY A 238 0.65 50.96 36.09
C GLY A 238 0.13 51.48 34.74
N TRP A 239 -1.20 51.62 34.64
CA TRP A 239 -2.02 52.19 33.54
C TRP A 239 -2.46 51.23 32.42
N GLN A 240 -3.72 51.20 31.98
CA GLN A 240 -5.04 51.50 32.56
C GLN A 240 -6.04 50.97 31.52
N SER A 241 -7.09 50.28 31.96
CA SER A 241 -8.16 49.78 31.10
C SER A 241 -9.04 50.93 30.60
N SER A 242 -9.35 50.97 29.30
CA SER A 242 -10.48 51.72 28.78
C SER A 242 -11.19 50.85 27.74
N ASN A 243 -12.35 50.35 28.13
CA ASN A 243 -13.31 49.64 27.29
C ASN A 243 -14.28 50.70 26.73
N PRO A 244 -14.61 50.72 25.43
CA PRO A 244 -15.60 51.64 24.90
C PRO A 244 -16.97 50.96 24.89
N ASP A 245 -17.95 51.55 25.56
CA ASP A 245 -19.36 51.38 25.21
C ASP A 245 -20.18 52.60 25.65
N SER A 246 -20.99 53.07 24.70
CA SER A 246 -22.27 53.82 24.83
C SER A 246 -22.31 55.28 24.39
N VAL A 247 -23.05 55.43 23.27
CA VAL A 247 -23.77 56.57 22.65
C VAL A 247 -22.98 57.50 21.75
#